data_AF-A0A224YMR5-F1
#
_entry.id   AF-A0A224YMR5-F1
#
_cell.length_a   1.000
_cell.length_b   1.000
_cell.length_c   1.000
_cell.angle_alpha   90.00
_cell.angle_beta   90.00
_cell.angle_gamma   90.00
#
_symmetry.space_group_name_H-M   'P 1'
#
loop_
_entity.id
_entity.type
_entity.pdbx_description
1 polymer ?
#
loop_
_entity_poly.entity_id
_entity_poly.type
_entity_poly.pdbx_seq_one_letter_code
_entity_poly.pdbx_strand_id
1 'polypeptide(L)'
;MPQYVLSAAVLFFLPIIAENSKGFRGKSRIPRTRDIIKFLNTSEPIWTYNSTLEETLLCQMDVMSKCSLKSIQYNRSYYINKQVRTERLEGWFLKRQRDEMFVAVQGNVPVIAEKLVFATQDASCGVFKVVLPFPGEDPWYDLRVKNSSILAGPKQDCSKYFREALTRGQKKAVPTKGGSSKGAANPIYDHKCQRILQ
;
A
#
# COMPACT_ATOMS: atom_id res chain seq x y z
N MET A 1 38.30 -58.17 -43.23
CA MET A 1 37.07 -57.74 -43.95
C MET A 1 36.22 -58.98 -44.24
N PRO A 2 34.88 -58.88 -44.36
CA PRO A 2 34.03 -57.74 -43.97
C PRO A 2 33.83 -57.81 -42.43
N GLN A 3 32.69 -57.94 -41.72
CA GLN A 3 31.24 -57.91 -42.03
C GLN A 3 30.43 -57.65 -40.75
N TYR A 4 29.12 -57.40 -40.87
CA TYR A 4 28.14 -57.23 -39.77
C TYR A 4 26.88 -58.07 -40.03
N VAL A 5 26.21 -58.51 -38.95
CA VAL A 5 24.76 -58.82 -38.92
C VAL A 5 24.19 -58.25 -37.60
N LEU A 6 22.91 -57.90 -37.58
CA LEU A 6 22.29 -57.00 -36.59
C LEU A 6 21.48 -57.72 -35.49
N SER A 7 21.02 -56.91 -34.53
CA SER A 7 19.87 -57.12 -33.63
C SER A 7 20.16 -57.85 -32.30
N ALA A 8 19.52 -57.54 -31.17
CA ALA A 8 18.38 -56.62 -30.97
C ALA A 8 18.62 -55.59 -29.85
N ALA A 9 18.11 -54.38 -30.02
CA ALA A 9 18.16 -53.33 -29.00
C ALA A 9 16.97 -53.46 -28.04
N VAL A 10 17.21 -53.98 -26.82
CA VAL A 10 16.21 -53.98 -25.75
C VAL A 10 16.24 -52.62 -25.04
N LEU A 11 15.55 -51.64 -25.62
CA LEU A 11 15.27 -50.37 -24.96
C LEU A 11 14.30 -50.60 -23.79
N PHE A 12 14.84 -50.85 -22.60
CA PHE A 12 14.10 -50.73 -21.36
C PHE A 12 13.71 -49.26 -21.13
N PHE A 13 12.58 -48.86 -21.71
CA PHE A 13 11.84 -47.69 -21.29
C PHE A 13 11.36 -47.92 -19.85
N LEU A 14 12.22 -47.60 -18.89
CA LEU A 14 11.80 -47.39 -17.51
C LEU A 14 10.67 -46.36 -17.56
N PRO A 15 9.46 -46.67 -17.06
CA PRO A 15 8.42 -45.67 -16.96
C PRO A 15 8.92 -44.62 -15.97
N ILE A 16 9.26 -43.44 -16.49
CA ILE A 16 9.43 -42.26 -15.64
C ILE A 16 8.06 -42.04 -15.01
N ILE A 17 7.92 -42.49 -13.76
CA ILE A 17 6.81 -42.08 -12.91
C ILE A 17 7.02 -40.58 -12.72
N ALA A 18 6.37 -39.80 -13.59
CA ALA A 18 6.24 -38.38 -13.40
C ALA A 18 5.45 -38.22 -12.11
N GLU A 19 6.15 -37.99 -10.99
CA GLU A 19 5.53 -37.71 -9.71
C GLU A 19 4.58 -36.54 -9.93
N ASN A 20 3.29 -36.87 -9.89
CA ASN A 20 2.23 -35.94 -10.24
C ASN A 20 2.14 -34.93 -9.10
N SER A 21 3.02 -33.94 -9.14
CA SER A 21 3.14 -32.90 -8.12
C SER A 21 1.81 -32.17 -8.07
N LYS A 22 0.98 -32.57 -7.10
CA LYS A 22 -0.32 -31.97 -6.82
C LYS A 22 -0.06 -30.56 -6.34
N GLY A 23 0.15 -29.67 -7.31
CA GLY A 23 0.76 -28.36 -7.14
C GLY A 23 0.11 -27.67 -5.97
N PHE A 24 0.85 -27.55 -4.87
CA PHE A 24 0.26 -27.25 -3.56
C PHE A 24 -0.22 -25.80 -3.57
N ARG A 25 -1.46 -25.60 -4.03
CA ARG A 25 -2.09 -24.29 -4.25
C ARG A 25 -2.51 -23.65 -2.95
N GLY A 26 -1.66 -23.79 -1.93
CA GLY A 26 -1.68 -22.97 -0.73
C GLY A 26 -1.71 -21.52 -1.17
N LYS A 27 -2.80 -20.84 -0.81
CA LYS A 27 -2.88 -19.38 -0.90
C LYS A 27 -1.73 -18.86 -0.05
N SER A 28 -0.64 -18.41 -0.69
CA SER A 28 0.51 -17.84 0.01
C SER A 28 -0.01 -16.77 0.96
N ARG A 29 0.10 -17.04 2.26
CA ARG A 29 -0.31 -16.11 3.30
C ARG A 29 0.79 -15.06 3.41
N ILE A 30 0.84 -14.16 2.41
CA ILE A 30 1.81 -13.07 2.30
C ILE A 30 2.03 -12.47 3.69
N PRO A 31 3.27 -12.48 4.24
CA PRO A 31 3.57 -11.97 5.57
C PRO A 31 3.24 -10.47 5.68
N ARG A 32 2.02 -10.18 6.15
CA ARG A 32 1.53 -8.82 6.32
C ARG A 32 2.04 -8.27 7.64
N THR A 33 3.09 -7.46 7.57
CA THR A 33 3.35 -6.51 8.65
C THR A 33 2.25 -5.46 8.67
N ARG A 34 1.83 -5.08 9.87
CA ARG A 34 0.94 -3.94 10.14
C ARG A 34 1.47 -3.07 11.26
N ASP A 35 2.77 -3.16 11.57
CA ASP A 35 3.38 -2.24 12.54
C ASP A 35 3.59 -0.88 11.84
N ILE A 36 2.67 0.06 12.11
CA ILE A 36 2.64 1.41 11.51
C ILE A 36 3.88 2.21 11.91
N ILE A 37 4.41 1.95 13.11
CA ILE A 37 5.64 2.57 13.61
C ILE A 37 6.83 2.05 12.80
N LYS A 38 6.92 0.74 12.52
CA LYS A 38 7.95 0.18 11.62
C LYS A 38 7.87 0.77 10.19
N PHE A 39 6.67 1.08 9.70
CA PHE A 39 6.50 1.67 8.37
C PHE A 39 6.96 3.15 8.33
N LEU A 40 6.46 3.97 9.26
CA LEU A 40 6.67 5.42 9.29
C LEU A 40 8.01 5.85 9.92
N ASN A 41 8.67 5.01 10.72
CA ASN A 41 9.98 5.32 11.29
C ASN A 41 11.09 5.18 10.22
N THR A 42 11.26 6.22 9.41
CA THR A 42 12.15 6.26 8.26
C THR A 42 12.60 7.70 8.00
N SER A 43 13.77 7.90 7.39
CA SER A 43 14.29 9.24 7.03
C SER A 43 14.00 9.66 5.58
N GLU A 44 13.51 8.74 4.75
CA GLU A 44 13.13 9.02 3.37
C GLU A 44 11.68 9.54 3.26
N PRO A 45 11.37 10.39 2.27
CA PRO A 45 10.00 10.80 1.99
C PRO A 45 9.08 9.60 1.69
N ILE A 46 7.81 9.70 2.08
CA ILE A 46 6.77 8.73 1.74
C ILE A 46 5.73 9.42 0.86
N TRP A 47 5.64 9.01 -0.40
CA TRP A 47 4.66 9.53 -1.36
C TRP A 47 3.35 8.76 -1.28
N THR A 48 2.23 9.45 -1.41
CA THR A 48 0.95 8.81 -1.73
C THR A 48 0.85 8.70 -3.24
N TYR A 49 0.85 7.46 -3.75
CA TYR A 49 0.95 7.15 -5.17
C TYR A 49 -0.43 7.14 -5.84
N ASN A 50 -1.38 6.44 -5.22
CA ASN A 50 -2.80 6.51 -5.52
C ASN A 50 -3.59 6.81 -4.23
N SER A 51 -4.73 7.47 -4.37
CA SER A 51 -5.75 7.56 -3.32
C SER A 51 -7.13 7.16 -3.87
N THR A 52 -8.08 6.92 -2.98
CA THR A 52 -9.51 6.77 -3.32
C THR A 52 -10.35 7.96 -2.85
N LEU A 53 -9.69 9.01 -2.36
CA LEU A 53 -10.32 10.30 -2.15
C LEU A 53 -10.58 10.95 -3.52
N GLU A 54 -11.72 11.61 -3.68
CA GLU A 54 -12.12 12.26 -4.94
C GLU A 54 -11.51 13.68 -5.10
N GLU A 55 -10.74 14.14 -4.11
CA GLU A 55 -10.13 15.47 -4.05
C GLU A 55 -8.85 15.64 -4.90
N THR A 56 -8.51 16.91 -5.17
CA THR A 56 -7.45 17.33 -6.10
C THR A 56 -6.07 17.51 -5.47
N LEU A 57 -5.80 16.88 -4.32
CA LEU A 57 -4.52 16.98 -3.60
C LEU A 57 -3.44 16.13 -4.30
N LEU A 58 -2.74 16.73 -5.25
CA LEU A 58 -1.70 16.05 -6.03
C LEU A 58 -0.36 16.00 -5.29
N CYS A 59 0.46 15.01 -5.60
CA CYS A 59 1.82 14.85 -5.09
C CYS A 59 1.94 14.83 -3.55
N GLN A 60 0.95 14.30 -2.83
CA GLN A 60 1.00 14.21 -1.37
C GLN A 60 2.22 13.41 -0.89
N MET A 61 3.04 14.05 -0.06
CA MET A 61 4.33 13.56 0.45
C MET A 61 4.45 13.81 1.95
N ASP A 62 4.76 12.77 2.71
CA ASP A 62 5.07 12.86 4.14
C ASP A 62 6.60 12.81 4.35
N VAL A 63 7.15 13.75 5.13
CA VAL A 63 8.57 13.79 5.54
C VAL A 63 8.66 13.81 7.06
N MET A 64 9.20 12.75 7.65
CA MET A 64 9.18 12.48 9.08
C MET A 64 10.34 13.20 9.80
N SER A 65 10.02 13.97 10.84
CA SER A 65 11.00 14.74 11.61
C SER A 65 11.36 14.08 12.95
N LYS A 66 10.40 13.40 13.59
CA LYS A 66 10.56 12.63 14.83
C LYS A 66 9.59 11.47 14.82
N CYS A 67 10.03 10.26 15.17
CA CYS A 67 9.15 9.10 15.38
C CYS A 67 9.53 8.39 16.68
N SER A 68 8.53 7.85 17.40
CA SER A 68 8.70 7.19 18.69
C SER A 68 7.64 6.10 18.89
N LEU A 69 7.73 5.35 19.99
CA LEU A 69 6.71 4.35 20.36
C LEU A 69 5.36 4.95 20.81
N LYS A 70 5.21 6.27 20.85
CA LYS A 70 4.00 6.98 21.33
C LYS A 70 3.43 7.96 20.31
N SER A 71 4.29 8.71 19.62
CA SER A 71 3.90 9.74 18.65
C SER A 71 4.93 9.94 17.54
N ILE A 72 4.49 10.62 16.49
CA ILE A 72 5.26 11.01 15.31
C ILE A 72 4.99 12.49 14.99
N GLN A 73 6.00 13.22 14.52
CA GLN A 73 5.88 14.58 14.01
C GLN A 73 6.47 14.63 12.59
N TYR A 74 5.70 15.11 11.62
CA TYR A 74 6.07 15.08 10.20
C TYR A 74 5.48 16.28 9.44
N ASN A 75 6.07 16.61 8.30
CA ASN A 75 5.50 17.59 7.37
C ASN A 75 4.79 16.84 6.25
N ARG A 76 3.55 17.21 5.94
CA ARG A 76 2.79 16.74 4.78
C ARG A 76 2.75 17.84 3.72
N SER A 77 3.39 17.60 2.58
CA SER A 77 3.44 18.53 1.45
C SER A 77 2.63 18.01 0.26
N TYR A 78 1.95 18.90 -0.47
CA TYR A 78 1.12 18.56 -1.64
C TYR A 78 0.95 19.77 -2.56
N TYR A 79 0.60 19.52 -3.82
CA TYR A 79 0.16 20.56 -4.75
C TYR A 79 -1.36 20.76 -4.66
N ILE A 80 -1.77 22.02 -4.50
CA ILE A 80 -3.14 22.48 -4.68
C ILE A 80 -3.10 23.79 -5.48
N ASN A 81 -3.96 23.94 -6.51
CA ASN A 81 -3.98 25.11 -7.40
C ASN A 81 -2.59 25.51 -7.96
N LYS A 82 -1.77 24.51 -8.32
CA LYS A 82 -0.37 24.62 -8.79
C LYS A 82 0.63 25.18 -7.76
N GLN A 83 0.23 25.45 -6.53
CA GLN A 83 1.11 25.87 -5.42
C GLN A 83 1.42 24.67 -4.51
N VAL A 84 2.65 24.59 -4.00
CA VAL A 84 2.95 23.66 -2.90
C VAL A 84 2.35 24.24 -1.61
N ARG A 85 1.65 23.40 -0.85
CA ARG A 85 1.30 23.65 0.54
C ARG A 85 1.96 22.60 1.42
N THR A 86 2.32 22.99 2.64
CA THR A 86 2.97 22.11 3.62
C THR A 86 2.31 22.32 4.95
N GLU A 87 1.74 21.25 5.50
CA GLU A 87 1.18 21.21 6.84
C GLU A 87 2.15 20.50 7.77
N ARG A 88 2.26 20.99 9.01
CA ARG A 88 3.04 20.33 10.06
C ARG A 88 2.09 19.51 10.91
N LEU A 89 2.21 18.18 10.82
CA LEU A 89 1.31 17.22 11.43
C LEU A 89 1.95 16.55 12.65
N GLU A 90 1.11 16.24 13.64
CA GLU A 90 1.46 15.38 14.76
C GLU A 90 0.49 14.19 14.81
N GLY A 91 1.01 13.00 15.11
CA GLY A 91 0.23 11.78 15.20
C GLY A 91 0.54 10.97 16.44
N TRP A 92 -0.44 10.26 16.97
CA TRP A 92 -0.36 9.51 18.24
C TRP A 92 -0.74 8.04 18.02
N PHE A 93 0.19 7.13 18.35
CA PHE A 93 0.05 5.69 18.14
C PHE A 93 -0.78 5.02 19.24
N LEU A 94 -1.72 4.17 18.85
CA LEU A 94 -2.52 3.40 19.81
C LEU A 94 -1.70 2.25 20.41
N LYS A 95 -1.31 2.38 21.69
CA LYS A 95 -0.50 1.37 22.45
C LYS A 95 -0.91 -0.10 22.25
N ARG A 96 -2.19 -0.39 22.04
CA ARG A 96 -2.74 -1.74 21.81
C ARG A 96 -3.03 -2.07 20.33
N GLN A 97 -3.15 -1.06 19.46
CA GLN A 97 -3.37 -1.23 18.02
C GLN A 97 -2.14 -0.69 17.27
N ARG A 98 -1.13 -1.54 17.09
CA ARG A 98 0.11 -1.17 16.38
C ARG A 98 -0.08 -0.84 14.90
N ASP A 99 -1.30 -0.93 14.38
CA ASP A 99 -1.64 -0.62 13.00
C ASP A 99 -2.38 0.72 12.85
N GLU A 100 -2.56 1.51 13.92
CA GLU A 100 -3.41 2.72 13.89
C GLU A 100 -2.82 3.91 14.67
N MET A 101 -3.01 5.11 14.11
CA MET A 101 -2.73 6.39 14.77
C MET A 101 -3.85 7.40 14.54
N PHE A 102 -4.04 8.31 15.50
CA PHE A 102 -4.77 9.55 15.26
C PHE A 102 -3.81 10.65 14.81
N VAL A 103 -4.28 11.59 13.99
CA VAL A 103 -3.49 12.69 13.40
C VAL A 103 -4.20 14.04 13.60
N ALA A 104 -3.42 15.10 13.81
CA ALA A 104 -3.83 16.49 13.79
C ALA A 104 -2.80 17.34 13.01
N VAL A 105 -3.23 18.52 12.54
CA VAL A 105 -2.29 19.64 12.37
C VAL A 105 -1.75 20.02 13.76
N GLN A 106 -0.44 20.28 13.87
CA GLN A 106 0.19 20.48 15.17
C GLN A 106 -0.43 21.69 15.92
N GLY A 107 -0.88 21.45 17.15
CA GLY A 107 -1.60 22.42 17.97
C GLY A 107 -3.13 22.26 17.95
N ASN A 108 -3.68 21.54 16.97
CA ASN A 108 -5.11 21.23 16.90
C ASN A 108 -5.46 19.91 17.60
N VAL A 109 -6.76 19.71 17.85
CA VAL A 109 -7.32 18.43 18.33
C VAL A 109 -7.16 17.35 17.25
N PRO A 110 -6.91 16.06 17.60
CA PRO A 110 -6.89 14.97 16.62
C PRO A 110 -8.23 14.78 15.93
N VAL A 111 -8.23 14.83 14.59
CA VAL A 111 -9.43 14.83 13.74
C VAL A 111 -9.33 13.89 12.53
N ILE A 112 -8.31 13.02 12.48
CA ILE A 112 -8.17 11.99 11.44
C ILE A 112 -7.66 10.70 12.11
N ALA A 113 -8.17 9.53 11.71
CA ALA A 113 -7.58 8.24 12.04
C ALA A 113 -6.94 7.60 10.80
N GLU A 114 -5.64 7.31 10.85
CA GLU A 114 -4.90 6.60 9.79
C GLU A 114 -4.53 5.18 10.26
N LYS A 115 -4.96 4.14 9.51
CA LYS A 115 -4.74 2.72 9.84
C LYS A 115 -4.02 1.97 8.73
N LEU A 116 -2.85 1.40 9.02
CA LEU A 116 -2.04 0.59 8.11
C LEU A 116 -2.65 -0.81 7.91
N VAL A 117 -3.55 -0.94 6.94
CA VAL A 117 -4.28 -2.19 6.67
C VAL A 117 -3.43 -3.25 5.96
N PHE A 118 -2.34 -2.85 5.31
CA PHE A 118 -1.33 -3.71 4.67
C PHE A 118 0.01 -2.98 4.55
N ALA A 119 1.13 -3.68 4.71
CA ALA A 119 2.43 -3.26 4.18
C ALA A 119 3.25 -4.46 3.72
N THR A 120 4.18 -4.22 2.79
CA THR A 120 5.18 -5.19 2.33
C THR A 120 6.16 -5.53 3.46
N GLN A 121 6.83 -6.68 3.40
CA GLN A 121 7.72 -7.15 4.47
C GLN A 121 8.88 -6.19 4.79
N ASP A 122 9.39 -5.53 3.75
CA ASP A 122 10.41 -4.47 3.77
C ASP A 122 9.85 -3.06 3.99
N ALA A 123 8.53 -2.92 4.13
CA ALA A 123 7.82 -1.65 4.34
C ALA A 123 8.05 -0.59 3.24
N SER A 124 8.44 -0.99 2.03
CA SER A 124 8.61 -0.08 0.88
C SER A 124 7.29 0.41 0.30
N CYS A 125 6.20 -0.34 0.51
CA CYS A 125 4.84 0.03 0.14
C CYS A 125 3.83 -0.34 1.23
N GLY A 126 2.88 0.55 1.48
CA GLY A 126 1.82 0.41 2.47
C GLY A 126 0.47 0.86 1.91
N VAL A 127 -0.61 0.24 2.40
CA VAL A 127 -1.98 0.69 2.16
C VAL A 127 -2.55 1.15 3.48
N PHE A 128 -2.90 2.43 3.53
CA PHE A 128 -3.58 3.05 4.66
C PHE A 128 -5.08 3.09 4.37
N LYS A 129 -5.90 2.86 5.39
CA LYS A 129 -7.30 3.29 5.44
C LYS A 129 -7.31 4.58 6.26
N VAL A 130 -7.96 5.62 5.76
CA VAL A 130 -8.14 6.88 6.49
C VAL A 130 -9.61 7.05 6.85
N VAL A 131 -9.89 7.66 8.00
CA VAL A 131 -11.25 7.86 8.53
C VAL A 131 -11.36 9.23 9.18
N LEU A 132 -12.36 10.00 8.78
CA LEU A 132 -12.77 11.23 9.48
C LEU A 132 -13.72 10.89 10.65
N PRO A 133 -13.74 11.69 11.73
CA PRO A 133 -14.64 11.49 12.87
C PRO A 133 -16.08 11.94 12.59
N PHE A 134 -16.35 12.51 11.42
CA PHE A 134 -17.66 13.05 11.04
C PHE A 134 -18.63 11.93 10.61
N PRO A 135 -19.85 11.86 11.18
CA PRO A 135 -20.84 10.86 10.77
C PRO A 135 -21.25 11.04 9.31
N GLY A 136 -21.23 9.95 8.54
CA GLY A 136 -21.65 9.94 7.13
C GLY A 136 -20.49 9.89 6.13
N GLU A 137 -19.27 10.27 6.53
CA GLU A 137 -18.10 10.21 5.65
C GLU A 137 -17.65 8.77 5.38
N ASP A 138 -17.49 8.42 4.09
CA ASP A 138 -16.92 7.14 3.70
C ASP A 138 -15.39 7.15 3.90
N PRO A 139 -14.80 6.06 4.42
CA PRO A 139 -13.36 5.98 4.57
C PRO A 139 -12.64 5.73 3.24
N TRP A 140 -11.71 6.59 2.88
CA TRP A 140 -10.84 6.38 1.74
C TRP A 140 -9.61 5.51 2.06
N TYR A 141 -8.88 5.14 1.02
CA TYR A 141 -7.62 4.42 1.11
C TYR A 141 -6.51 5.16 0.37
N ASP A 142 -5.32 5.16 0.96
CA ASP A 142 -4.10 5.66 0.33
C ASP A 142 -3.13 4.50 0.08
N LEU A 143 -2.59 4.43 -1.14
CA LEU A 143 -1.47 3.58 -1.48
C LEU A 143 -0.19 4.44 -1.35
N ARG A 144 0.58 4.22 -0.28
CA ARG A 144 1.78 5.00 0.05
C ARG A 144 3.06 4.21 -0.23
N VAL A 145 4.07 4.87 -0.82
CA VAL A 145 5.31 4.28 -1.34
C VAL A 145 6.51 5.10 -0.86
N LYS A 146 7.53 4.41 -0.36
CA LYS A 146 8.78 5.01 0.09
C LYS A 146 9.62 5.53 -1.09
N ASN A 147 10.29 6.68 -0.94
CA ASN A 147 10.99 7.36 -2.04
C ASN A 147 12.05 6.48 -2.74
N SER A 148 12.76 5.63 -1.99
CA SER A 148 13.70 4.62 -2.53
C SER A 148 13.08 3.67 -3.56
N SER A 149 11.77 3.48 -3.53
CA SER A 149 11.03 2.57 -4.43
C SER A 149 10.14 3.30 -5.45
N ILE A 150 10.06 4.64 -5.41
CA ILE A 150 9.04 5.40 -6.15
C ILE A 150 9.20 5.30 -7.68
N LEU A 151 10.43 5.15 -8.18
CA LEU A 151 10.73 5.00 -9.60
C LEU A 151 10.36 3.62 -10.15
N ALA A 152 10.44 2.58 -9.33
CA ALA A 152 9.95 1.23 -9.67
C ALA A 152 8.42 1.09 -9.45
N GLY A 153 7.83 2.04 -8.72
CA GLY A 153 6.41 2.03 -8.36
C GLY A 153 6.06 1.03 -7.24
N PRO A 154 4.77 0.98 -6.87
CA PRO A 154 4.30 0.12 -5.79
C PRO A 154 4.31 -1.38 -6.16
N LYS A 155 4.90 -2.20 -5.29
CA LYS A 155 4.98 -3.66 -5.44
C LYS A 155 3.61 -4.31 -5.72
N GLN A 156 3.63 -5.36 -6.54
CA GLN A 156 2.42 -5.97 -7.11
C GLN A 156 1.42 -6.47 -6.04
N ASP A 157 1.90 -6.92 -4.88
CA ASP A 157 1.10 -7.36 -3.74
C ASP A 157 0.38 -6.18 -3.04
N CYS A 158 1.09 -5.08 -2.83
CA CYS A 158 0.56 -3.82 -2.32
C CYS A 158 -0.51 -3.23 -3.26
N SER A 159 -0.17 -3.12 -4.56
CA SER A 159 -1.06 -2.67 -5.64
C SER A 159 -2.26 -3.60 -5.88
N LYS A 160 -2.15 -4.88 -5.51
CA LYS A 160 -3.28 -5.82 -5.47
C LYS A 160 -4.14 -5.60 -4.23
N TYR A 161 -3.55 -5.49 -3.04
CA TYR A 161 -4.30 -5.30 -1.80
C TYR A 161 -5.13 -4.01 -1.82
N PHE A 162 -4.58 -2.92 -2.37
CA PHE A 162 -5.26 -1.65 -2.57
C PHE A 162 -6.51 -1.79 -3.46
N ARG A 163 -6.38 -2.38 -4.66
CA ARG A 163 -7.52 -2.64 -5.57
C ARG A 163 -8.57 -3.57 -4.94
N GLU A 164 -8.14 -4.56 -4.16
CA GLU A 164 -9.06 -5.40 -3.39
C GLU A 164 -9.73 -4.66 -2.21
N ALA A 165 -9.15 -3.56 -1.69
CA ALA A 165 -9.79 -2.75 -0.65
C ALA A 165 -11.03 -2.02 -1.21
N LEU A 166 -10.95 -1.50 -2.44
CA LEU A 166 -12.06 -0.87 -3.16
C LEU A 166 -13.29 -1.81 -3.20
N THR A 167 -13.08 -3.03 -3.69
CA THR A 167 -14.17 -4.02 -3.86
C THR A 167 -14.68 -4.59 -2.53
N ARG A 168 -13.88 -4.52 -1.46
CA ARG A 168 -14.32 -4.84 -0.09
C ARG A 168 -15.11 -3.71 0.58
N GLY A 169 -14.85 -2.45 0.22
CA GLY A 169 -15.69 -1.30 0.61
C GLY A 169 -17.07 -1.38 -0.06
N GLN A 170 -17.08 -1.55 -1.39
CA GLN A 170 -18.31 -1.69 -2.19
C GLN A 170 -19.27 -2.75 -1.64
N LYS A 171 -18.76 -3.93 -1.22
CA LYS A 171 -19.58 -5.03 -0.67
C LYS A 171 -20.16 -4.77 0.74
N LYS A 172 -19.89 -3.63 1.37
CA LYS A 172 -20.50 -3.22 2.64
C LYS A 172 -21.54 -2.11 2.50
N ALA A 173 -21.68 -1.50 1.33
CA ALA A 173 -22.73 -0.52 1.09
C ALA A 173 -24.08 -1.21 0.91
N VAL A 174 -24.99 -1.01 1.87
CA VAL A 174 -26.42 -1.21 1.65
C VAL A 174 -26.88 -0.17 0.62
N PRO A 175 -27.71 -0.52 -0.39
CA PRO A 175 -28.09 0.41 -1.45
C PRO A 175 -29.12 1.45 -1.00
N THR A 176 -28.68 2.45 -0.24
CA THR A 176 -29.47 3.65 0.06
C THR A 176 -29.62 4.48 -1.22
N LYS A 177 -30.85 4.73 -1.67
CA LYS A 177 -31.11 5.56 -2.86
C LYS A 177 -30.66 7.01 -2.59
N GLY A 178 -29.80 7.55 -3.45
CA GLY A 178 -29.42 8.98 -3.44
C GLY A 178 -27.93 9.31 -3.21
N GLY A 179 -27.05 8.31 -3.01
CA GLY A 179 -25.61 8.54 -2.87
C GLY A 179 -24.86 8.60 -4.20
N SER A 180 -23.78 9.40 -4.27
CA SER A 180 -22.91 9.57 -5.44
C SER A 180 -22.23 8.25 -5.88
N SER A 181 -21.83 8.18 -7.16
CA SER A 181 -21.11 7.04 -7.74
C SER A 181 -19.65 7.00 -7.26
N LYS A 182 -19.45 6.40 -6.08
CA LYS A 182 -18.20 6.38 -5.30
C LYS A 182 -16.94 6.08 -6.14
N GLY A 183 -15.93 6.93 -5.97
CA GLY A 183 -14.79 7.10 -6.85
C GLY A 183 -13.96 5.85 -7.20
N ALA A 184 -13.42 5.88 -8.42
CA ALA A 184 -12.30 5.05 -8.81
C ALA A 184 -11.02 5.50 -8.07
N ALA A 185 -10.00 4.63 -8.00
CA ALA A 185 -8.74 4.98 -7.38
C ALA A 185 -7.90 5.89 -8.30
N ASN A 186 -7.74 7.15 -7.91
CA ASN A 186 -7.02 8.17 -8.66
C ASN A 186 -5.51 8.04 -8.44
N PRO A 187 -4.67 8.07 -9.51
CA PRO A 187 -3.24 8.31 -9.35
C PRO A 187 -3.03 9.78 -8.99
N ILE A 188 -2.37 10.05 -7.86
CA ILE A 188 -2.07 11.43 -7.43
C ILE A 188 -0.57 11.75 -7.49
N TYR A 189 0.27 10.74 -7.74
CA TYR A 189 1.70 10.90 -8.02
C TYR A 189 2.01 10.85 -9.52
N ASP A 190 2.89 11.74 -9.96
CA ASP A 190 3.56 11.76 -11.26
C ASP A 190 5.07 11.97 -11.02
N HIS A 191 5.92 11.63 -12.00
CA HIS A 191 7.37 11.88 -11.93
C HIS A 191 7.73 13.35 -11.62
N LYS A 192 6.91 14.32 -12.02
CA LYS A 192 7.10 15.75 -11.72
C LYS A 192 6.94 16.09 -10.23
N CYS A 193 6.31 15.24 -9.43
CA CYS A 193 6.14 15.45 -7.99
C CYS A 193 7.48 15.58 -7.25
N GLN A 194 8.54 14.93 -7.74
CA GLN A 194 9.90 15.02 -7.17
C GLN A 194 10.43 16.46 -7.06
N ARG A 195 9.85 17.43 -7.79
CA ARG A 195 10.15 18.86 -7.68
C ARG A 195 9.80 19.48 -6.32
N ILE A 196 9.03 18.81 -5.46
CA ILE A 196 8.78 19.24 -4.07
C ILE A 196 10.04 19.03 -3.19
N LEU A 197 11.01 18.22 -3.64
CA LEU A 197 12.29 17.98 -2.95
C LEU A 197 13.43 18.92 -3.42
N GLN A 198 13.12 19.97 -4.19
CA GLN A 198 14.08 20.90 -4.81
C GLN A 198 13.92 22.32 -4.26
#